data_AF-A0A3B0YHG6-F1
#
_entry.id   AF-A0A3B0YHG6-F1
#
_cell.length_a   1.000
_cell.length_b   1.000
_cell.length_c   1.000
_cell.angle_alpha   90.00
_cell.angle_beta   90.00
_cell.angle_gamma   90.00
#
_symmetry.space_group_name_H-M   'P 1'
#
loop_
_entity.id
_entity.type
_entity.pdbx_description
1 polymer ?
#
loop_
_entity_poly.entity_id
_entity_poly.type
_entity_poly.pdbx_seq_one_letter_code
_entity_poly.pdbx_strand_id
1 'polypeptide(L)'
;MATMNVSLPDLMKEWVEDQIKTGHFSNVSDYVRDLIRRDQAYQDRREMLIKALIAGENSGESERSIEDIWQGVKARHGLDV
;
A
#
# COMPACT_ATOMS: atom_id res chain seq x y z
N MET A 1 13.04 18.55 -14.69
CA MET A 1 12.38 18.29 -13.38
C MET A 1 11.88 19.62 -12.85
N ALA A 2 10.70 19.62 -12.21
CA ALA A 2 10.27 20.77 -11.42
C ALA A 2 11.08 20.80 -10.10
N THR A 3 11.49 21.99 -9.66
CA THR A 3 12.20 22.17 -8.39
C THR A 3 11.21 22.58 -7.31
N MET A 4 11.27 21.91 -6.15
CA MET A 4 10.45 22.23 -4.98
C MET A 4 11.38 22.42 -3.78
N ASN A 5 11.30 23.60 -3.16
CA ASN A 5 12.07 23.90 -1.95
C ASN A 5 11.24 23.53 -0.72
N VAL A 6 11.84 22.80 0.22
CA VAL A 6 11.19 22.38 1.46
C VAL A 6 12.14 22.70 2.62
N SER A 7 11.64 23.42 3.62
CA SER A 7 12.36 23.65 4.87
C SER A 7 12.02 22.54 5.85
N LEU A 8 13.05 21.96 6.45
CA LEU A 8 12.93 20.89 7.44
C LEU A 8 13.55 21.35 8.77
N PRO A 9 12.99 20.96 9.93
CA PRO A 9 13.67 21.07 11.21
C PRO A 9 15.01 20.32 11.20
N ASP A 10 15.96 20.75 12.03
CA ASP A 10 17.32 20.19 12.06
C ASP A 10 17.33 18.67 12.26
N LEU A 11 16.52 18.14 13.18
CA LEU A 11 16.40 16.70 13.41
C LEU A 11 15.93 15.92 12.17
N MET A 12 15.03 16.48 11.37
CA MET A 12 14.57 15.85 10.14
C MET A 12 15.63 15.92 9.05
N LYS A 13 16.40 17.00 9.00
CA LYS A 13 17.54 17.13 8.09
C LYS A 13 18.61 16.09 8.42
N GLU A 14 18.99 15.96 9.68
CA GLU A 14 19.96 14.95 10.15
C GLU A 14 19.51 13.54 9.77
N TRP A 15 18.22 13.22 10.01
CA TRP A 15 17.64 11.94 9.60
C TRP A 15 17.81 11.67 8.11
N VAL A 16 17.50 12.64 7.25
CA VAL A 16 17.61 12.52 5.79
C VAL A 16 19.08 12.33 5.38
N GLU A 17 20.00 13.08 6.00
CA GLU A 17 21.44 12.94 5.76
C GLU A 17 21.94 11.55 6.15
N ASP A 18 21.46 10.98 7.24
CA ASP A 18 21.83 9.61 7.65
C ASP A 18 21.31 8.55 6.67
N GLN A 19 20.11 8.74 6.09
CA GLN A 19 19.63 7.85 5.03
C GLN A 19 20.55 7.87 3.80
N ILE A 20 21.08 9.04 3.43
CA ILE A 20 22.04 9.18 2.32
C ILE A 20 23.37 8.50 2.66
N LYS A 21 23.86 8.64 3.89
CA LYS A 21 25.12 7.99 4.34
C LYS A 21 25.07 6.47 4.25
N THR A 22 23.88 5.85 4.27
CA THR A 22 23.76 4.39 4.05
C THR A 22 24.13 3.95 2.63
N GLY A 23 24.23 4.87 1.67
CA GLY A 23 24.49 4.58 0.26
C GLY A 23 23.26 4.13 -0.54
N HIS A 24 22.08 3.98 0.09
CA HIS A 24 20.84 3.63 -0.61
C HIS A 24 20.31 4.78 -1.48
N PHE A 25 20.64 6.02 -1.15
CA PHE A 25 20.20 7.22 -1.87
C PHE A 25 21.40 8.08 -2.21
N SER A 26 21.49 8.57 -3.45
CA SER A 26 22.63 9.39 -3.91
C SER A 26 22.54 10.83 -3.42
N ASN A 27 21.34 11.34 -3.10
CA ASN A 27 21.11 12.69 -2.60
C ASN A 27 19.74 12.81 -1.90
N VAL A 28 19.49 13.98 -1.30
CA VAL A 28 18.24 14.33 -0.60
C VAL A 28 17.03 14.20 -1.50
N SER A 29 17.10 14.70 -2.74
CA SER A 29 15.98 14.65 -3.67
C SER A 29 15.62 13.20 -4.05
N ASP A 30 16.58 12.30 -4.12
CA ASP A 30 16.33 10.87 -4.39
C ASP A 30 15.56 10.24 -3.25
N TYR A 31 15.98 10.49 -2.01
CA TYR A 31 15.26 10.05 -0.81
C TYR A 31 13.83 10.59 -0.76
N VAL A 32 13.65 11.89 -1.01
CA VAL A 32 12.31 12.53 -0.99
C VAL A 32 11.41 11.96 -2.11
N ARG A 33 11.94 11.72 -3.31
CA ARG A 33 11.16 11.08 -4.38
C ARG A 33 10.74 9.66 -4.04
N ASP A 34 11.60 8.90 -3.35
CA ASP A 34 11.25 7.56 -2.87
C ASP A 34 10.16 7.62 -1.81
N LEU A 35 10.25 8.54 -0.84
CA LEU A 35 9.20 8.77 0.15
C LEU A 35 7.85 9.11 -0.50
N ILE A 36 7.84 9.99 -1.50
CA ILE A 36 6.62 10.33 -2.25
C ILE A 36 6.05 9.09 -2.94
N ARG A 37 6.90 8.27 -3.58
CA ARG A 37 6.43 7.04 -4.25
C ARG A 37 5.85 6.04 -3.24
N ARG A 38 6.45 5.90 -2.05
CA ARG A 38 5.92 5.04 -0.98
C ARG A 38 4.58 5.55 -0.45
N ASP A 39 4.45 6.86 -0.26
CA ASP A 39 3.18 7.48 0.15
C ASP A 39 2.09 7.23 -0.90
N GLN A 40 2.37 7.50 -2.18
CA GLN A 40 1.43 7.20 -3.28
C GLN A 40 1.01 5.73 -3.28
N ALA A 41 1.96 4.80 -3.20
CA ALA A 41 1.66 3.37 -3.17
C ALA A 41 0.81 2.97 -1.95
N TYR A 42 1.04 3.62 -0.80
CA TYR A 42 0.22 3.41 0.39
C TYR A 42 -1.21 3.93 0.20
N GLN A 43 -1.36 5.14 -0.34
CA GLN A 43 -2.68 5.72 -0.62
C GLN A 43 -3.46 4.87 -1.63
N ASP A 44 -2.82 4.41 -2.70
CA ASP A 44 -3.44 3.55 -3.71
C ASP A 44 -3.93 2.22 -3.10
N ARG A 45 -3.10 1.56 -2.28
CA ARG A 45 -3.50 0.33 -1.57
C ARG A 45 -4.64 0.57 -0.61
N ARG A 46 -4.61 1.70 0.11
CA ARG A 46 -5.67 2.09 1.05
C ARG A 46 -6.98 2.34 0.31
N GLU A 47 -6.94 3.06 -0.82
CA GLU A 47 -8.13 3.32 -1.63
C GLU A 47 -8.70 2.02 -2.21
N MET A 48 -7.83 1.13 -2.71
CA MET A 48 -8.25 -0.19 -3.19
C MET A 48 -8.95 -1.01 -2.10
N LEU A 49 -8.40 -1.04 -0.89
CA LEU A 49 -9.00 -1.72 0.25
C LEU A 49 -10.37 -1.12 0.59
N ILE A 50 -10.48 0.20 0.68
CA ILE A 50 -11.74 0.88 1.00
C ILE A 50 -12.80 0.56 -0.07
N LYS A 51 -12.44 0.59 -1.37
CA LYS A 51 -13.36 0.21 -2.44
C LYS A 51 -13.84 -1.24 -2.30
N ALA A 52 -12.94 -2.16 -1.96
CA ALA A 52 -13.30 -3.57 -1.74
C ALA A 52 -14.24 -3.75 -0.53
N LEU A 53 -14.00 -3.02 0.56
CA LEU A 53 -14.87 -3.03 1.74
C LEU A 53 -16.25 -2.48 1.41
N ILE A 54 -16.35 -1.32 0.74
CA ILE A 54 -17.62 -0.74 0.31
C ILE A 54 -18.37 -1.69 -0.62
N ALA A 55 -17.68 -2.35 -1.55
CA ALA A 55 -18.29 -3.35 -2.41
C ALA A 55 -18.84 -4.55 -1.61
N GLY A 56 -18.10 -5.00 -0.59
CA GLY A 56 -18.53 -6.05 0.33
C GLY A 56 -19.76 -5.65 1.15
N GLU A 57 -19.74 -4.47 1.77
CA GLU A 57 -20.88 -3.93 2.54
C GLU A 57 -22.13 -3.81 1.67
N ASN A 58 -22.00 -3.33 0.44
CA ASN A 58 -23.11 -3.22 -0.51
C ASN A 58 -23.56 -4.57 -1.10
N SER A 59 -22.78 -5.63 -0.95
CA SER A 59 -23.15 -6.98 -1.43
C SER A 59 -24.14 -7.69 -0.51
N GLY A 60 -24.41 -7.12 0.67
CA GLY A 60 -25.30 -7.69 1.68
C GLY A 60 -24.65 -8.79 2.50
N GLU A 61 -25.38 -9.27 3.51
CA GLU A 61 -24.91 -10.37 4.35
C GLU A 61 -24.99 -11.70 3.60
N SER A 62 -23.96 -12.53 3.74
CA SER A 62 -23.96 -13.85 3.14
C SER A 62 -24.69 -14.85 4.03
N GLU A 63 -25.66 -15.57 3.46
CA GLU A 63 -26.32 -16.69 4.12
C GLU A 63 -25.51 -18.00 4.04
N ARG A 64 -24.37 -17.99 3.33
CA ARG A 64 -23.56 -19.20 3.10
C ARG A 64 -22.74 -19.54 4.33
N SER A 65 -22.77 -20.82 4.71
CA SER A 65 -21.84 -21.35 5.71
C SER A 65 -20.42 -21.43 5.15
N ILE A 66 -19.44 -21.63 6.04
CA ILE A 66 -18.04 -21.85 5.65
C ILE A 66 -17.95 -23.10 4.76
N GLU A 67 -18.70 -24.14 5.08
CA GLU A 67 -18.80 -25.38 4.32
C GLU A 67 -19.34 -25.13 2.91
N ASP A 68 -20.41 -24.33 2.76
CA ASP A 68 -20.99 -23.98 1.45
C ASP A 68 -20.01 -23.18 0.58
N ILE A 69 -19.21 -22.31 1.20
CA ILE A 69 -18.17 -21.54 0.50
C ILE A 69 -17.08 -22.50 0.02
N TRP A 70 -16.60 -23.39 0.90
CA TRP A 70 -15.54 -24.35 0.60
C TRP A 70 -15.92 -25.31 -0.52
N GLN A 71 -17.12 -25.90 -0.45
CA GLN A 71 -17.63 -26.77 -1.51
C GLN A 71 -17.81 -26.01 -2.83
N GLY A 72 -18.28 -24.75 -2.77
CA GLY A 72 -18.39 -23.90 -3.95
C GLY A 72 -17.04 -23.55 -4.60
N VAL A 73 -15.96 -23.44 -3.83
CA VAL A 73 -14.60 -23.24 -4.35
C VAL A 73 -14.08 -24.54 -4.99
N LYS A 74 -14.22 -25.67 -4.31
CA LYS A 74 -13.81 -26.99 -4.85
C LYS A 74 -14.48 -27.31 -6.19
N ALA A 75 -15.80 -27.13 -6.27
CA ALA A 75 -16.56 -27.35 -7.49
C ALA A 75 -16.12 -26.44 -8.64
N ARG A 76 -15.77 -25.18 -8.36
CA ARG A 76 -15.29 -24.23 -9.39
C ARG A 76 -13.89 -24.55 -9.92
N HIS A 77 -13.04 -25.16 -9.10
CA HIS A 77 -11.65 -25.47 -9.46
C HIS A 77 -11.40 -26.95 -9.76
N GLY A 78 -12.45 -27.80 -9.75
CA GLY A 78 -12.33 -29.23 -10.06
C GLY A 78 -11.47 -30.01 -9.06
N LEU A 79 -11.35 -29.50 -7.83
CA LEU A 79 -10.56 -30.12 -6.76
C LEU A 79 -11.48 -31.02 -5.93
N ASP A 80 -11.85 -32.18 -6.49
CA ASP A 80 -12.46 -33.26 -5.73
C ASP A 80 -11.37 -33.95 -4.90
N VAL A 81 -11.30 -33.59 -3.62
CA VAL A 81 -10.61 -34.34 -2.57
C VAL A 81 -11.52 -34.44 -1.36
#